data_AF-A0A957L892-F1
#
_entry.id   AF-A0A957L892-F1
#
_cell.length_a   1.000
_cell.length_b   1.000
_cell.length_c   1.000
_cell.angle_alpha   90.00
_cell.angle_beta   90.00
_cell.angle_gamma   90.00
#
_symmetry.space_group_name_H-M   'P 1'
#
loop_
_entity.id
_entity.type
_entity.pdbx_description
1 polymer ?
#
loop_
_entity_poly.entity_id
_entity_poly.type
_entity_poly.pdbx_seq_one_letter_code
_entity_poly.pdbx_strand_id
1 'polypeptide(L)'
;MKRLFVYFLLLTALLLTACQSEPSAPTPTRGLGGAAKDQESIPSEPTLTLSESTGGPNAAVLVSGEDFPAAVFVEIRLGTAPRQIKPFVYAQIQTDELGSFAASLTMPTLWPGTLAAEQADLVVEAKTLTEPALTAEAPFTLDYADAFQTYENELGDFTLPLPADWQVSEPLNTPLGTMFLLGREPLTAGDPAVSTILISESLTPARAAEQLSCGSSCMDEVRFERLELEGQPLYKTDVVS
;
A
#
# COMPACT_ATOMS: atom_id res chain seq x y z
N MET A 1 7.03 -30.93 46.56
CA MET A 1 8.21 -30.18 47.07
C MET A 1 8.07 -28.75 46.56
N LYS A 2 7.54 -27.76 47.30
CA LYS A 2 8.22 -26.85 48.27
C LYS A 2 9.57 -26.37 47.68
N ARG A 3 9.83 -25.10 47.30
CA ARG A 3 9.78 -23.78 48.00
C ARG A 3 9.79 -22.67 46.90
N LEU A 4 9.11 -21.52 46.91
CA LEU A 4 8.88 -20.43 47.88
C LEU A 4 10.11 -19.56 48.18
N PHE A 5 10.17 -18.34 47.63
CA PHE A 5 10.77 -17.07 48.16
C PHE A 5 10.45 -15.95 47.15
N VAL A 6 9.58 -14.94 47.30
CA VAL A 6 9.11 -14.05 48.39
C VAL A 6 10.06 -12.87 48.68
N TYR A 7 9.63 -11.69 48.17
CA TYR A 7 9.74 -10.31 48.71
C TYR A 7 11.06 -9.52 48.68
N PHE A 8 11.00 -8.28 48.16
CA PHE A 8 11.07 -6.99 48.92
C PHE A 8 11.08 -5.81 47.88
N LEU A 9 10.09 -4.91 47.73
CA LEU A 9 9.52 -3.85 48.60
C LEU A 9 10.40 -2.58 48.71
N LEU A 10 9.74 -1.42 48.53
CA LEU A 10 10.10 0.00 48.73
C LEU A 10 10.48 0.82 47.47
N LEU A 11 9.75 1.86 47.02
CA LEU A 11 9.05 3.02 47.63
C LEU A 11 9.97 4.22 47.89
N THR A 12 9.88 5.28 47.06
CA THR A 12 10.04 6.72 47.40
C THR A 12 9.84 7.60 46.14
N ALA A 13 8.76 8.39 46.08
CA ALA A 13 8.69 9.83 46.41
C ALA A 13 9.15 10.74 45.23
N LEU A 14 8.21 11.36 44.49
CA LEU A 14 7.63 12.68 44.76
C LEU A 14 8.66 13.82 44.74
N LEU A 15 8.69 14.59 43.64
CA LEU A 15 9.19 15.96 43.64
C LEU A 15 8.44 16.78 42.58
N LEU A 16 7.44 17.53 43.06
CA LEU A 16 6.91 18.72 42.39
C LEU A 16 8.05 19.71 42.19
N THR A 17 8.18 20.27 40.99
CA THR A 17 8.76 21.60 40.84
C THR A 17 7.92 22.41 39.86
N ALA A 18 6.92 23.10 40.41
CA ALA A 18 6.30 24.25 39.77
C ALA A 18 7.28 25.42 39.92
N CYS A 19 7.77 25.98 38.82
CA CYS A 19 8.45 27.27 38.83
C CYS A 19 7.50 28.30 38.19
N GLN A 20 6.72 28.95 39.05
CA GLN A 20 6.03 30.20 38.74
C GLN A 20 7.07 31.29 38.50
N SER A 21 6.94 32.01 37.39
CA SER A 21 7.52 33.35 37.26
C SER A 21 6.46 34.29 36.66
N GLU A 22 5.93 35.14 37.52
CA GLU A 22 5.18 36.37 37.22
C GLU A 22 6.02 37.54 37.77
N PRO A 23 5.71 38.81 37.45
CA PRO A 23 5.58 39.42 36.14
C PRO A 23 6.54 40.61 36.03
N SER A 24 6.75 41.16 34.83
CA SER A 24 7.36 42.49 34.70
C SER A 24 6.59 43.28 33.66
N ALA A 25 5.68 44.12 34.17
CA ALA A 25 5.08 45.19 33.39
C ALA A 25 6.03 46.40 33.38
N PRO A 26 6.34 46.93 32.18
CA PRO A 26 6.52 48.37 32.05
C PRO A 26 5.56 48.98 31.01
N THR A 27 4.87 50.03 31.48
CA THR A 27 4.46 51.26 30.79
C THR A 27 3.58 51.19 29.53
N PRO A 28 2.33 51.71 29.58
CA PRO A 28 1.56 51.98 28.37
C PRO A 28 2.13 53.21 27.65
N THR A 29 2.92 52.98 26.59
CA THR A 29 3.26 54.03 25.62
C THR A 29 2.10 54.17 24.65
N ARG A 30 1.29 55.21 24.86
CA ARG A 30 0.20 55.62 23.97
C ARG A 30 0.78 56.28 22.70
N GLY A 31 1.19 55.44 21.75
CA GLY A 31 1.51 55.86 20.38
C GLY A 31 0.23 55.98 19.55
N LEU A 32 -0.21 57.20 19.31
CA LEU A 32 -1.18 57.57 18.28
C LEU A 32 -0.49 57.50 16.91
N GLY A 33 -1.07 56.78 15.96
CA GLY A 33 -0.87 57.05 14.53
C GLY A 33 -0.35 55.86 13.72
N GLY A 34 -1.27 55.21 13.00
CA GLY A 34 -0.94 54.26 11.94
C GLY A 34 -1.93 53.12 11.89
N ALA A 35 -3.10 53.36 11.29
CA ALA A 35 -3.97 52.29 10.84
C ALA A 35 -3.23 51.48 9.76
N ALA A 36 -2.47 50.48 10.18
CA ALA A 36 -2.09 49.37 9.31
C ALA A 36 -3.40 48.65 9.01
N LYS A 37 -3.88 48.83 7.78
CA LYS A 37 -5.02 48.08 7.25
C LYS A 37 -4.83 46.62 7.58
N ASP A 38 -5.88 45.98 8.07
CA ASP A 38 -6.05 44.53 8.04
C ASP A 38 -5.70 44.06 6.64
N GLN A 39 -4.47 43.57 6.47
CA GLN A 39 -4.05 42.90 5.25
C GLN A 39 -4.62 41.51 5.39
N GLU A 40 -5.86 41.36 4.94
CA GLU A 40 -6.55 40.10 4.79
C GLU A 40 -5.63 39.17 4.00
N SER A 41 -5.00 38.23 4.69
CA SER A 41 -4.16 37.21 4.10
C SER A 41 -5.06 36.38 3.20
N ILE A 42 -4.86 36.48 1.89
CA ILE A 42 -5.54 35.60 0.93
C ILE A 42 -5.16 34.17 1.33
N PRO A 43 -6.12 33.27 1.59
CA PRO A 43 -5.78 31.88 1.92
C PRO A 43 -5.00 31.29 0.75
N SER A 44 -3.80 30.80 1.02
CA SER A 44 -3.01 30.03 0.05
C SER A 44 -3.77 28.75 -0.29
N GLU A 45 -3.80 28.39 -1.57
CA GLU A 45 -4.37 27.13 -2.01
C GLU A 45 -3.39 26.00 -1.63
N PRO A 46 -3.85 24.89 -1.02
CA PRO A 46 -2.97 23.81 -0.61
C PRO A 46 -2.24 23.24 -1.82
N THR A 47 -0.97 22.91 -1.64
CA THR A 47 -0.13 22.35 -2.71
C THR A 47 0.37 20.97 -2.34
N LEU A 48 0.53 20.12 -3.36
CA LEU A 48 1.07 18.77 -3.21
C LEU A 48 2.29 18.63 -4.12
N THR A 49 3.38 18.12 -3.56
CA THR A 49 4.63 17.86 -4.27
C THR A 49 5.08 16.42 -4.02
N LEU A 50 5.72 15.84 -5.03
CA LEU A 50 6.29 14.51 -4.97
C LEU A 50 7.81 14.63 -5.13
N SER A 51 8.55 13.84 -4.36
CA SER A 51 10.01 13.69 -4.53
C SER A 51 10.38 13.24 -5.94
N GLU A 52 9.56 12.39 -6.55
CA GLU A 52 9.68 11.90 -7.92
C GLU A 52 8.29 11.89 -8.57
N SER A 53 8.19 12.29 -9.84
CA SER A 53 6.95 12.26 -10.61
C SER A 53 6.81 10.98 -11.45
N THR A 54 7.80 10.09 -11.39
CA THR A 54 7.83 8.83 -12.15
C THR A 54 8.55 7.78 -11.34
N GLY A 55 8.11 6.53 -11.41
CA GLY A 55 8.78 5.42 -10.75
C GLY A 55 8.10 4.09 -11.04
N GLY A 56 8.78 3.01 -10.68
CA GLY A 56 8.31 1.65 -10.93
C GLY A 56 7.37 1.07 -9.86
N PRO A 57 6.90 -0.16 -10.06
CA PRO A 57 6.19 -0.95 -9.06
C PRO A 57 6.95 -0.97 -7.72
N ASN A 58 6.23 -0.78 -6.62
CA ASN A 58 6.80 -0.73 -5.27
C ASN A 58 7.82 0.41 -5.02
N ALA A 59 7.97 1.36 -5.95
CA ALA A 59 8.78 2.55 -5.69
C ALA A 59 8.23 3.31 -4.47
N ALA A 60 9.13 3.73 -3.58
CA ALA A 60 8.77 4.57 -2.44
C ALA A 60 8.92 6.03 -2.84
N VAL A 61 7.82 6.77 -2.81
CA VAL A 61 7.74 8.18 -3.18
C VAL A 61 7.39 8.99 -1.94
N LEU A 62 8.21 9.97 -1.60
CA LEU A 62 7.87 10.96 -0.59
C LEU A 62 6.86 11.96 -1.16
N VAL A 63 5.71 12.07 -0.50
CA VAL A 63 4.64 13.02 -0.78
C VAL A 63 4.70 14.12 0.27
N SER A 64 4.78 15.38 -0.15
CA SER A 64 4.84 16.54 0.73
C SER A 64 3.72 17.51 0.40
N GLY A 65 2.99 17.95 1.42
CA GLY A 65 1.94 18.96 1.28
C GLY A 65 2.25 20.21 2.09
N GLU A 66 1.91 21.36 1.53
CA GLU A 66 2.03 22.68 2.16
C GLU A 66 0.69 23.44 2.06
N ASP A 67 0.51 24.45 2.90
CA ASP A 67 -0.69 25.31 2.94
C ASP A 67 -2.01 24.58 3.23
N PHE A 68 -1.95 23.40 3.88
CA PHE A 68 -3.15 22.75 4.41
C PHE A 68 -3.58 23.39 5.75
N PRO A 69 -4.83 23.17 6.21
CA PRO A 69 -5.22 23.55 7.56
C PRO A 69 -4.33 22.86 8.60
N ALA A 70 -3.85 23.61 9.59
CA ALA A 70 -2.99 23.10 10.64
C ALA A 70 -3.70 22.06 11.53
N ALA A 71 -2.95 21.07 12.02
CA ALA A 71 -3.42 20.02 12.93
C ALA A 71 -4.64 19.20 12.43
N VAL A 72 -4.80 19.05 11.12
CA VAL A 72 -5.91 18.34 10.48
C VAL A 72 -5.44 17.05 9.83
N PHE A 73 -6.29 16.02 9.85
CA PHE A 73 -6.01 14.78 9.12
C PHE A 73 -6.23 14.95 7.62
N VAL A 74 -5.26 14.47 6.85
CA VAL A 74 -5.23 14.40 5.39
C VAL A 74 -5.15 12.93 4.98
N GLU A 75 -6.01 12.53 4.05
CA GLU A 75 -5.95 11.23 3.39
C GLU A 75 -5.26 11.35 2.04
N ILE A 76 -4.34 10.44 1.76
CA ILE A 76 -3.66 10.31 0.48
C ILE A 76 -4.28 9.15 -0.29
N ARG A 77 -4.70 9.43 -1.52
CA ARG A 77 -5.37 8.49 -2.42
C ARG A 77 -4.73 8.50 -3.79
N LEU A 78 -4.92 7.41 -4.52
CA LEU A 78 -4.47 7.28 -5.91
C LEU A 78 -5.66 7.11 -6.83
N GLY A 79 -5.54 7.65 -8.04
CA GLY A 79 -6.46 7.42 -9.13
C GLY A 79 -5.82 7.57 -10.49
N THR A 80 -6.61 7.47 -11.55
CA THR A 80 -6.19 7.88 -12.89
C THR A 80 -6.77 9.25 -13.23
N ALA A 81 -6.00 10.01 -14.00
CA ALA A 81 -6.52 11.22 -14.61
C ALA A 81 -7.64 10.88 -15.62
N PRO A 82 -8.68 11.72 -15.76
CA PRO A 82 -8.87 12.95 -15.00
C PRO A 82 -9.57 12.78 -13.64
N ARG A 83 -10.28 11.67 -13.33
CA ARG A 83 -11.16 11.62 -12.11
C ARG A 83 -11.47 10.23 -11.53
N GLN A 84 -10.65 9.21 -11.75
CA GLN A 84 -10.91 7.90 -11.12
C GLN A 84 -10.09 7.72 -9.84
N ILE A 85 -10.15 8.69 -8.92
CA ILE A 85 -9.61 8.51 -7.56
C ILE A 85 -10.36 7.36 -6.91
N LYS A 86 -9.62 6.32 -6.54
CA LYS A 86 -10.19 5.14 -5.88
C LYS A 86 -10.49 5.48 -4.42
N PRO A 87 -11.50 4.84 -3.80
CA PRO A 87 -11.83 5.09 -2.40
C PRO A 87 -10.77 4.55 -1.43
N PHE A 88 -9.77 3.82 -1.92
CA PHE A 88 -8.71 3.24 -1.09
C PHE A 88 -7.75 4.33 -0.60
N VAL A 89 -7.59 4.40 0.72
CA VAL A 89 -6.69 5.33 1.41
C VAL A 89 -5.33 4.65 1.55
N TYR A 90 -4.31 5.23 0.92
CA TYR A 90 -2.94 4.71 0.96
C TYR A 90 -2.19 5.19 2.20
N ALA A 91 -2.46 6.41 2.64
CA ALA A 91 -1.92 6.96 3.87
C ALA A 91 -2.90 7.95 4.49
N GLN A 92 -2.84 8.07 5.81
CA GLN A 92 -3.53 9.11 6.55
C GLN A 92 -2.53 9.75 7.50
N ILE A 93 -2.40 11.07 7.43
CA ILE A 93 -1.40 11.83 8.18
C ILE A 93 -2.02 13.10 8.73
N GLN A 94 -1.57 13.55 9.90
CA GLN A 94 -1.96 14.84 10.45
C GLN A 94 -0.97 15.91 10.01
N THR A 95 -1.46 17.06 9.55
CA THR A 95 -0.64 18.24 9.28
C THR A 95 -0.07 18.81 10.58
N ASP A 96 1.09 19.44 10.48
CA ASP A 96 1.70 20.15 11.60
C ASP A 96 1.01 21.50 11.89
N GLU A 97 1.59 22.29 12.80
CA GLU A 97 1.07 23.60 13.19
C GLU A 97 1.13 24.66 12.05
N LEU A 98 1.95 24.41 11.02
CA LEU A 98 2.09 25.27 9.86
C LEU A 98 1.27 24.76 8.67
N GLY A 99 0.52 23.66 8.82
CA GLY A 99 -0.25 23.10 7.70
C GLY A 99 0.58 22.26 6.73
N SER A 100 1.75 21.80 7.15
CA SER A 100 2.64 20.98 6.34
C SER A 100 2.56 19.50 6.73
N PHE A 101 2.83 18.61 5.79
CA PHE A 101 3.01 17.19 6.08
C PHE A 101 3.99 16.54 5.10
N ALA A 102 4.55 15.39 5.50
CA ALA A 102 5.32 14.53 4.62
C ALA A 102 4.99 13.06 4.91
N ALA A 103 4.69 12.29 3.87
CA ALA A 103 4.35 10.87 3.98
C ALA A 103 5.07 10.05 2.91
N SER A 104 5.59 8.89 3.29
CA SER A 104 6.11 7.92 2.32
C SER A 104 4.97 7.10 1.74
N LEU A 105 4.86 7.09 0.41
CA LEU A 105 3.86 6.33 -0.34
C LEU A 105 4.56 5.25 -1.16
N THR A 106 4.19 3.99 -0.98
CA THR A 106 4.66 2.90 -1.85
C THR A 106 3.71 2.76 -3.03
N MET A 107 4.25 2.88 -4.24
CA MET A 107 3.48 2.72 -5.47
C MET A 107 3.01 1.27 -5.65
N PRO A 108 1.76 1.07 -6.09
CA PRO A 108 1.20 -0.27 -6.20
C PRO A 108 1.96 -1.11 -7.22
N THR A 109 2.10 -2.41 -6.94
CA THR A 109 2.75 -3.35 -7.87
C THR A 109 2.00 -3.48 -9.19
N LEU A 110 0.67 -3.37 -9.13
CA LEU A 110 -0.22 -3.48 -10.28
C LEU A 110 -1.30 -2.42 -10.15
N TRP A 111 -1.55 -1.75 -11.26
CA TRP A 111 -2.66 -0.82 -11.40
C TRP A 111 -3.67 -1.37 -12.41
N PRO A 112 -4.98 -1.40 -12.09
CA PRO A 112 -5.97 -1.96 -13.01
C PRO A 112 -5.90 -1.36 -14.42
N GLY A 113 -5.88 -2.22 -15.44
CA GLY A 113 -5.85 -1.80 -16.85
C GLY A 113 -4.47 -1.46 -17.42
N THR A 114 -3.39 -1.64 -16.67
CA THR A 114 -2.04 -1.16 -17.08
C THR A 114 -1.08 -2.24 -17.53
N LEU A 115 -1.38 -3.51 -17.23
CA LEU A 115 -0.59 -4.66 -17.68
C LEU A 115 -0.41 -4.73 -19.21
N ALA A 116 -1.33 -4.14 -19.98
CA ALA A 116 -1.23 -4.07 -21.44
C ALA A 116 -0.61 -2.76 -21.97
N ALA A 117 -0.42 -1.76 -21.10
CA ALA A 117 -0.05 -0.40 -21.49
C ALA A 117 1.41 -0.05 -21.15
N GLU A 118 2.14 -0.93 -20.46
CA GLU A 118 3.53 -0.74 -19.98
C GLU A 118 3.74 0.46 -19.03
N GLN A 119 2.76 1.34 -18.89
CA GLN A 119 2.77 2.50 -18.01
C GLN A 119 1.35 2.90 -17.58
N ALA A 120 1.26 3.71 -16.52
CA ALA A 120 0.01 4.27 -16.03
C ALA A 120 0.19 5.72 -15.57
N ASP A 121 -0.65 6.61 -16.09
CA ASP A 121 -0.73 7.98 -15.58
C ASP A 121 -1.69 8.03 -14.39
N LEU A 122 -1.10 8.25 -13.22
CA LEU A 122 -1.77 8.34 -11.94
C LEU A 122 -1.87 9.79 -11.47
N VAL A 123 -2.84 10.02 -10.59
CA VAL A 123 -2.99 11.25 -9.81
C VAL A 123 -2.92 10.86 -8.34
N VAL A 124 -2.01 11.50 -7.61
CA VAL A 124 -1.93 11.47 -6.15
C VAL A 124 -2.80 12.60 -5.63
N GLU A 125 -3.86 12.27 -4.89
CA GLU A 125 -4.75 13.24 -4.25
C GLU A 125 -4.47 13.26 -2.75
N ALA A 126 -4.32 14.46 -2.19
CA ALA A 126 -4.34 14.70 -0.75
C ALA A 126 -5.62 15.44 -0.39
N LYS A 127 -6.45 14.86 0.47
CA LYS A 127 -7.76 15.39 0.86
C LYS A 127 -7.90 15.53 2.37
N THR A 128 -8.25 16.72 2.86
CA THR A 128 -8.51 16.96 4.28
C THR A 128 -9.82 16.32 4.74
N LEU A 129 -9.88 15.91 6.01
CA LEU A 129 -11.11 15.44 6.68
C LEU A 129 -11.91 16.55 7.39
N THR A 130 -11.77 17.80 6.93
CA THR A 130 -12.56 18.96 7.41
C THR A 130 -13.77 19.22 6.53
N GLU A 131 -14.65 20.11 7.01
CA GLU A 131 -15.76 20.65 6.23
C GLU A 131 -15.60 22.18 6.10
N PRO A 132 -15.42 22.74 4.88
CA PRO A 132 -15.30 22.01 3.61
C PRO A 132 -13.97 21.23 3.51
N ALA A 133 -13.98 20.14 2.72
CA ALA A 133 -12.77 19.41 2.40
C ALA A 133 -11.95 20.18 1.35
N LEU A 134 -10.67 20.37 1.62
CA LEU A 134 -9.68 20.85 0.68
C LEU A 134 -8.94 19.69 0.03
N THR A 135 -8.55 19.87 -1.22
CA THR A 135 -7.88 18.86 -2.05
C THR A 135 -6.69 19.48 -2.75
N ALA A 136 -5.56 18.77 -2.82
CA ALA A 136 -4.44 19.08 -3.69
C ALA A 136 -4.04 17.81 -4.46
N GLU A 137 -3.55 17.97 -5.68
CA GLU A 137 -3.23 16.87 -6.58
C GLU A 137 -1.82 17.00 -7.13
N ALA A 138 -1.16 15.87 -7.37
CA ALA A 138 0.11 15.80 -8.08
C ALA A 138 0.11 14.62 -9.08
N PRO A 139 0.57 14.82 -10.32
CA PRO A 139 0.66 13.75 -11.30
C PRO A 139 1.81 12.80 -10.98
N PHE A 140 1.62 11.52 -11.27
CA PHE A 140 2.66 10.51 -11.17
C PHE A 140 2.55 9.50 -12.31
N THR A 141 3.66 9.18 -12.97
CA THR A 141 3.71 8.12 -13.98
C THR A 141 4.27 6.85 -13.38
N LEU A 142 3.44 5.81 -13.29
CA LEU A 142 3.86 4.47 -12.90
C LEU A 142 4.40 3.76 -14.13
N ASP A 143 5.70 3.54 -14.16
CA ASP A 143 6.42 2.97 -15.28
C ASP A 143 6.71 1.48 -15.02
N TYR A 144 6.20 0.60 -15.86
CA TYR A 144 6.47 -0.84 -15.78
C TYR A 144 7.59 -1.28 -16.73
N ALA A 145 8.27 -0.35 -17.40
CA ALA A 145 9.46 -0.65 -18.17
C ALA A 145 10.46 -1.42 -17.28
N ASP A 146 10.92 -2.55 -17.79
CA ASP A 146 11.83 -3.48 -17.10
C ASP A 146 11.31 -4.04 -15.76
N ALA A 147 10.06 -3.75 -15.37
CA ALA A 147 9.47 -4.32 -14.15
C ALA A 147 9.05 -5.78 -14.35
N PHE A 148 8.80 -6.15 -15.62
CA PHE A 148 8.45 -7.51 -16.01
C PHE A 148 9.40 -8.04 -17.08
N GLN A 149 9.63 -9.34 -17.03
CA GLN A 149 10.25 -10.13 -18.08
C GLN A 149 9.23 -11.14 -18.62
N THR A 150 9.41 -11.52 -19.88
CA THR A 150 8.59 -12.55 -20.51
C THR A 150 9.21 -13.92 -20.27
N TYR A 151 8.49 -14.81 -19.59
CA TYR A 151 8.84 -16.22 -19.52
C TYR A 151 8.06 -17.01 -20.56
N GLU A 152 8.77 -17.74 -21.41
CA GLU A 152 8.19 -18.64 -22.41
C GLU A 152 8.47 -20.08 -22.01
N ASN A 153 7.44 -20.91 -22.00
CA ASN A 153 7.55 -22.32 -21.69
C ASN A 153 7.25 -23.16 -22.93
N GLU A 154 8.30 -23.71 -23.55
CA GLU A 154 8.17 -24.54 -24.76
C GLU A 154 7.42 -25.86 -24.50
N LEU A 155 7.49 -26.40 -23.27
CA LEU A 155 6.84 -27.66 -22.91
C LEU A 155 5.31 -27.53 -22.82
N GLY A 156 4.83 -26.39 -22.34
CA GLY A 156 3.42 -26.11 -22.11
C GLY A 156 2.78 -25.17 -23.15
N ASP A 157 3.57 -24.68 -24.12
CA ASP A 157 3.17 -23.72 -25.13
C ASP A 157 2.44 -22.49 -24.54
N PHE A 158 3.04 -21.89 -23.51
CA PHE A 158 2.51 -20.68 -22.88
C PHE A 158 3.57 -19.63 -22.61
N THR A 159 3.11 -18.38 -22.51
CA THR A 159 3.91 -17.22 -22.17
C THR A 159 3.31 -16.53 -20.94
N LEU A 160 4.16 -16.08 -20.02
CA LEU A 160 3.74 -15.41 -18.80
C LEU A 160 4.62 -14.18 -18.54
N PRO A 161 4.05 -12.98 -18.32
CA PRO A 161 4.81 -11.87 -17.76
C PRO A 161 5.10 -12.15 -16.29
N LEU A 162 6.39 -12.17 -15.94
CA LEU A 162 6.88 -12.34 -14.58
C LEU A 162 7.57 -11.08 -14.11
N PRO A 163 7.56 -10.73 -12.82
CA PRO A 163 8.42 -9.69 -12.31
C PRO A 163 9.89 -9.95 -12.72
N ALA A 164 10.63 -8.90 -13.07
CA ALA A 164 11.97 -9.02 -13.62
C ALA A 164 12.98 -9.66 -12.66
N ASP A 165 12.71 -9.64 -11.36
CA ASP A 165 13.51 -10.24 -10.31
C ASP A 165 13.06 -11.66 -9.91
N TRP A 166 12.00 -12.17 -10.55
CA TRP A 166 11.58 -13.55 -10.36
C TRP A 166 12.44 -14.49 -11.21
N GLN A 167 12.61 -15.70 -10.72
CA GLN A 167 13.21 -16.81 -11.44
C GLN A 167 12.18 -17.91 -11.60
N VAL A 168 12.40 -18.77 -12.60
CA VAL A 168 11.64 -20.00 -12.79
C VAL A 168 12.57 -21.17 -12.56
N SER A 169 12.16 -22.14 -11.75
CA SER A 169 12.94 -23.36 -11.53
C SER A 169 13.01 -24.19 -12.80
N GLU A 170 14.01 -25.07 -12.86
CA GLU A 170 13.98 -26.20 -13.77
C GLU A 170 12.67 -27.01 -13.59
N PRO A 171 12.15 -27.65 -14.66
CA PRO A 171 10.94 -28.46 -14.58
C PRO A 171 11.12 -29.63 -13.59
N LEU A 172 10.24 -29.73 -12.62
CA LEU A 172 10.22 -30.79 -11.63
C LEU A 172 9.16 -31.83 -12.02
N ASN A 173 9.60 -33.05 -12.33
CA ASN A 173 8.70 -34.15 -12.59
C ASN A 173 8.10 -34.66 -11.27
N THR A 174 6.78 -34.55 -11.15
CA THR A 174 6.01 -35.06 -10.01
C THR A 174 5.07 -36.17 -10.49
N PRO A 175 4.52 -37.01 -9.59
CA PRO A 175 3.47 -37.96 -9.96
C PRO A 175 2.23 -37.30 -10.59
N LEU A 176 2.06 -35.99 -10.42
CA LEU A 176 0.93 -35.22 -10.93
C LEU A 176 1.20 -34.58 -12.30
N GLY A 177 2.45 -34.52 -12.74
CA GLY A 177 2.86 -33.81 -13.94
C GLY A 177 4.12 -32.97 -13.73
N THR A 178 4.33 -32.01 -14.63
CA THR A 178 5.51 -31.15 -14.63
C THR A 178 5.22 -29.88 -13.81
N MET A 179 6.00 -29.67 -12.77
CA MET A 179 5.86 -28.54 -11.84
C MET A 179 6.97 -27.52 -12.07
N PHE A 180 6.60 -26.24 -12.06
CA PHE A 180 7.51 -25.09 -12.13
C PHE A 180 7.30 -24.24 -10.89
N LEU A 181 8.39 -23.84 -10.23
CA LEU A 181 8.37 -22.89 -9.14
C LEU A 181 8.76 -21.51 -9.69
N LEU A 182 8.02 -20.47 -9.32
CA LEU A 182 8.23 -19.10 -9.78
C LEU A 182 8.32 -18.17 -8.58
N GLY A 183 9.33 -17.31 -8.51
CA GLY A 183 9.49 -16.38 -7.38
C GLY A 183 10.90 -15.84 -7.26
N ARG A 184 11.19 -15.15 -6.16
CA ARG A 184 12.57 -14.74 -5.83
C ARG A 184 13.36 -15.94 -5.29
N GLU A 185 14.66 -15.98 -5.55
CA GLU A 185 15.51 -16.98 -4.93
C GLU A 185 15.60 -16.82 -3.40
N PRO A 186 15.71 -17.93 -2.64
CA PRO A 186 15.74 -19.31 -3.12
C PRO A 186 14.35 -19.87 -3.42
N LEU A 187 14.20 -20.54 -4.57
CA LEU A 187 12.95 -21.21 -4.92
C LEU A 187 12.77 -22.49 -4.10
N THR A 188 11.92 -22.43 -3.08
CA THR A 188 11.61 -23.55 -2.20
C THR A 188 10.13 -23.92 -2.30
N ALA A 189 9.84 -25.20 -2.59
CA ALA A 189 8.47 -25.67 -2.65
C ALA A 189 7.76 -25.50 -1.30
N GLY A 190 6.56 -24.92 -1.32
CA GLY A 190 5.77 -24.63 -0.12
C GLY A 190 6.12 -23.30 0.58
N ASP A 191 7.09 -22.54 0.09
CA ASP A 191 7.30 -21.17 0.53
C ASP A 191 6.15 -20.28 0.03
N PRO A 192 5.47 -19.50 0.88
CA PRO A 192 4.38 -18.61 0.46
C PRO A 192 4.82 -17.50 -0.52
N ALA A 193 6.12 -17.20 -0.61
CA ALA A 193 6.67 -16.27 -1.59
C ALA A 193 6.93 -16.91 -2.96
N VAL A 194 6.74 -18.23 -3.09
CA VAL A 194 6.97 -19.00 -4.33
C VAL A 194 5.64 -19.46 -4.90
N SER A 195 5.35 -19.01 -6.11
CA SER A 195 4.22 -19.48 -6.90
C SER A 195 4.54 -20.82 -7.57
N THR A 196 3.53 -21.63 -7.83
CA THR A 196 3.68 -22.94 -8.48
C THR A 196 2.77 -23.06 -9.70
N ILE A 197 3.33 -23.46 -10.83
CA ILE A 197 2.57 -23.88 -12.03
C ILE A 197 2.72 -25.39 -12.17
N LEU A 198 1.60 -26.10 -12.30
CA LEU A 198 1.58 -27.54 -12.56
C LEU A 198 0.91 -27.80 -13.91
N ILE A 199 1.67 -28.39 -14.83
CA ILE A 199 1.18 -28.85 -16.13
C ILE A 199 0.93 -30.35 -16.06
N SER A 200 -0.29 -30.76 -16.34
CA SER A 200 -0.68 -32.17 -16.32
C SER A 200 -1.65 -32.50 -17.43
N GLU A 201 -1.40 -33.60 -18.13
CA GLU A 201 -2.33 -34.14 -19.13
C GLU A 201 -3.44 -34.99 -18.52
N SER A 202 -3.29 -35.40 -17.24
CA SER A 202 -4.19 -36.35 -16.59
C SER A 202 -5.06 -35.75 -15.48
N LEU A 203 -4.79 -34.51 -15.05
CA LEU A 203 -5.59 -33.83 -14.04
C LEU A 203 -6.74 -33.05 -14.68
N THR A 204 -7.94 -33.29 -14.16
CA THR A 204 -9.07 -32.38 -14.40
C THR A 204 -8.85 -31.08 -13.60
N PRO A 205 -9.39 -29.94 -14.04
CA PRO A 205 -9.27 -28.67 -13.31
C PRO A 205 -9.71 -28.77 -11.84
N ALA A 206 -10.77 -29.53 -11.55
CA ALA A 206 -11.26 -29.76 -10.19
C ALA A 206 -10.23 -30.50 -9.32
N ARG A 207 -9.54 -31.50 -9.88
CA ARG A 207 -8.53 -32.28 -9.17
C ARG A 207 -7.24 -31.48 -8.96
N ALA A 208 -6.88 -30.62 -9.93
CA ALA A 208 -5.76 -29.70 -9.79
C ALA A 208 -6.00 -28.68 -8.67
N ALA A 209 -7.21 -28.10 -8.61
CA ALA A 209 -7.57 -27.10 -7.61
C ALA A 209 -7.66 -27.68 -6.19
N GLU A 210 -8.17 -28.92 -6.04
CA GLU A 210 -8.17 -29.67 -4.78
C GLU A 210 -6.73 -29.86 -4.26
N GLN A 211 -5.80 -30.25 -5.15
CA GLN A 211 -4.41 -30.52 -4.78
C GLN A 211 -3.62 -29.25 -4.45
N LEU A 212 -3.78 -28.17 -5.22
CA LEU A 212 -3.11 -26.89 -4.97
C LEU A 212 -3.55 -26.27 -3.63
N SER A 213 -4.80 -26.48 -3.22
CA SER A 213 -5.34 -25.99 -1.94
C SER A 213 -4.76 -26.73 -0.72
N CYS A 214 -4.17 -27.92 -0.87
CA CYS A 214 -3.69 -28.74 0.24
C CYS A 214 -2.21 -28.53 0.62
N GLY A 215 -1.50 -27.60 -0.04
CA GLY A 215 -0.03 -27.52 0.02
C GLY A 215 0.61 -26.91 1.27
N SER A 216 -0.08 -26.09 2.08
CA SER A 216 0.59 -25.35 3.16
C SER A 216 -0.28 -25.15 4.41
N SER A 217 -0.73 -26.25 5.02
CA SER A 217 -1.75 -26.35 6.09
C SER A 217 -3.17 -26.34 5.54
N CYS A 218 -4.00 -27.25 6.03
CA CYS A 218 -5.36 -27.47 5.56
C CYS A 218 -6.16 -26.18 5.71
N MET A 219 -6.31 -25.42 4.62
CA MET A 219 -7.35 -24.41 4.55
C MET A 219 -8.71 -25.12 4.54
N ASP A 220 -9.66 -24.44 5.15
CA ASP A 220 -11.10 -24.54 4.97
C ASP A 220 -11.51 -25.14 3.61
N GLU A 221 -12.44 -26.08 3.61
CA GLU A 221 -12.86 -26.87 2.44
C GLU A 221 -13.26 -25.94 1.28
N VAL A 222 -12.47 -25.92 0.20
CA VAL A 222 -12.81 -25.14 -0.99
C VAL A 222 -13.73 -25.97 -1.88
N ARG A 223 -15.00 -25.55 -1.99
CA ARG A 223 -15.98 -26.16 -2.90
C ARG A 223 -15.99 -25.41 -4.22
N PHE A 224 -15.89 -26.17 -5.31
CA PHE A 224 -16.06 -25.66 -6.67
C PHE A 224 -17.46 -26.02 -7.15
N GLU A 225 -18.31 -25.02 -7.33
CA GLU A 225 -19.59 -25.19 -8.00
C GLU A 225 -19.39 -24.94 -9.50
N ARG A 226 -19.67 -25.96 -10.33
CA ARG A 226 -19.67 -25.80 -11.79
C ARG A 226 -20.96 -25.11 -12.20
N LEU A 227 -20.83 -23.93 -12.77
CA LEU A 227 -21.88 -23.18 -13.42
C LEU A 227 -21.71 -23.29 -14.94
N GLU A 228 -22.80 -23.15 -15.68
CA GLU A 228 -22.74 -22.98 -17.14
C GLU A 228 -23.31 -21.61 -17.48
N LEU A 229 -22.49 -20.77 -18.10
CA LEU A 229 -22.90 -19.47 -18.62
C LEU A 229 -22.65 -19.48 -20.13
N GLU A 230 -23.71 -19.34 -20.92
CA GLU A 230 -23.65 -19.33 -22.38
C GLU A 230 -22.95 -20.55 -23.02
N GLY A 231 -23.06 -21.72 -22.37
CA GLY A 231 -22.43 -22.96 -22.84
C GLY A 231 -20.93 -23.07 -22.53
N GLN A 232 -20.35 -22.11 -21.80
CA GLN A 232 -19.00 -22.21 -21.26
C GLN A 232 -19.03 -22.62 -19.78
N PRO A 233 -18.17 -23.57 -19.37
CA PRO A 233 -18.07 -23.95 -17.96
C PRO A 233 -17.41 -22.81 -17.18
N LEU A 234 -18.10 -22.34 -16.14
CA LEU A 234 -17.59 -21.33 -15.22
C LEU A 234 -17.54 -21.95 -13.82
N TYR A 235 -16.43 -21.80 -13.11
CA TYR A 235 -16.26 -22.41 -11.80
C TYR A 235 -16.34 -21.32 -10.74
N LYS A 236 -17.34 -21.42 -9.86
CA LYS A 236 -17.46 -20.56 -8.67
C LYS A 236 -16.76 -21.25 -7.51
N THR A 237 -15.84 -20.53 -6.87
CA THR A 237 -15.16 -20.97 -5.64
C THR A 237 -15.92 -20.49 -4.42
N ASP A 238 -16.30 -21.41 -3.54
CA ASP A 238 -16.80 -21.13 -2.20
C ASP A 238 -15.81 -21.71 -1.18
N VAL A 239 -15.33 -20.88 -0.25
CA VAL A 239 -14.45 -21.32 0.85
C VAL A 239 -15.34 -21.64 2.05
N VAL A 240 -15.38 -22.90 2.47
CA VAL A 240 -16.18 -23.38 3.62
C VAL A 240 -15.28 -23.50 4.84
N SER A 241 -15.30 -22.46 5.68
CA SER A 241 -14.65 -22.44 7.00
C SER A 241 -15.34 -23.30 8.04
#